data_AF-A0A1G1FEC7-F1
#
_entry.id   AF-A0A1G1FEC7-F1
#
_cell.length_a   1.000
_cell.length_b   1.000
_cell.length_c   1.000
_cell.angle_alpha   90.00
_cell.angle_beta   90.00
_cell.angle_gamma   90.00
#
_symmetry.space_group_name_H-M   'P 1'
#
loop_
_entity.id
_entity.type
_entity.pdbx_description
1 polymer ?
#
loop_
_entity_poly.entity_id
_entity_poly.type
_entity_poly.pdbx_seq_one_letter_code
_entity_poly.pdbx_strand_id
1 'polypeptide(L)'
;MPAVQTGYEHISLDDRKVPIIAGTTMKVVELVQEKIAYGWSAEELHFQHPSLTLGQIYSALAYYADHHDEFDGKIEKVMESVDAMRRSAGPSPLLQRLKAKGLL
;
A
#
# COMPACT_ATOMS: atom_id res chain seq x y z
N MET A 1 -8.54 -35.15 16.39
CA MET A 1 -9.60 -34.17 16.06
C MET A 1 -9.26 -33.60 14.69
N PRO A 2 -10.17 -33.56 13.71
CA PRO A 2 -9.89 -32.87 12.45
C PRO A 2 -9.78 -31.36 12.71
N ALA A 3 -8.73 -30.72 12.19
CA ALA A 3 -8.54 -29.28 12.25
C ALA A 3 -8.64 -28.71 10.84
N VAL A 4 -9.31 -27.56 10.71
CA VAL A 4 -9.41 -26.81 9.45
C VAL A 4 -8.66 -25.50 9.65
N GLN A 5 -7.74 -25.20 8.75
CA GLN A 5 -7.04 -23.91 8.77
C GLN A 5 -7.94 -22.83 8.19
N THR A 6 -8.03 -21.71 8.89
CA THR A 6 -8.56 -20.47 8.34
C THR A 6 -7.41 -19.75 7.62
N GLY A 7 -7.68 -19.16 6.46
CA GLY A 7 -6.74 -18.26 5.80
C GLY A 7 -6.71 -16.89 6.49
N TYR A 8 -6.41 -15.84 5.73
CA TYR A 8 -6.52 -14.47 6.18
C TYR A 8 -7.97 -13.99 6.03
N GLU A 9 -8.77 -14.20 7.06
CA GLU A 9 -10.24 -13.97 7.09
C GLU A 9 -10.68 -12.61 6.52
N HIS A 10 -9.84 -11.59 6.67
CA HIS A 10 -10.18 -10.22 6.27
C HIS A 10 -9.41 -9.73 5.04
N ILE A 11 -8.75 -10.61 4.29
CA ILE A 11 -7.98 -10.23 3.10
C ILE A 11 -8.60 -10.85 1.87
N SER A 12 -8.82 -10.02 0.86
CA SER A 12 -9.30 -10.42 -0.46
C SER A 12 -8.32 -9.96 -1.52
N LEU A 13 -8.32 -10.60 -2.67
CA LEU A 13 -7.55 -10.16 -3.83
C LEU A 13 -8.51 -9.46 -4.81
N ASP A 14 -8.15 -8.28 -5.28
CA ASP A 14 -8.86 -7.61 -6.36
C ASP A 14 -8.63 -8.31 -7.72
N ASP A 15 -9.26 -7.80 -8.79
CA ASP A 15 -9.13 -8.33 -10.15
C ASP A 15 -7.68 -8.35 -10.67
N ARG A 16 -6.80 -7.55 -10.05
CA ARG A 16 -5.37 -7.43 -10.39
C ARG A 16 -4.48 -8.22 -9.44
N LYS A 17 -5.05 -9.09 -8.60
CA LYS A 17 -4.33 -9.87 -7.57
C LYS A 17 -3.64 -8.98 -6.53
N VAL A 18 -4.19 -7.80 -6.25
CA VAL A 18 -3.71 -6.91 -5.20
C VAL A 18 -4.47 -7.22 -3.90
N PRO A 19 -3.76 -7.46 -2.78
CA PRO A 19 -4.39 -7.73 -1.49
C PRO A 19 -5.04 -6.46 -0.92
N ILE A 20 -6.34 -6.57 -0.65
CA ILE A 20 -7.21 -5.53 -0.09
C ILE A 20 -7.84 -6.02 1.21
N ILE A 21 -8.12 -5.09 2.12
CA ILE A 21 -8.85 -5.37 3.35
C ILE A 21 -10.34 -5.51 2.99
N ALA A 22 -10.91 -6.68 3.27
CA ALA A 22 -12.27 -7.03 2.92
C ALA A 22 -13.29 -6.01 3.46
N GLY A 23 -14.24 -5.62 2.62
CA GLY A 23 -15.24 -4.59 2.93
C GLY A 23 -14.73 -3.15 2.81
N THR A 24 -13.50 -2.95 2.29
CA THR A 24 -12.90 -1.62 2.11
C THR A 24 -12.21 -1.52 0.75
N THR A 25 -11.78 -0.32 0.38
CA THR A 25 -10.87 -0.09 -0.77
C THR A 25 -9.40 -0.01 -0.35
N MET A 26 -9.09 -0.18 0.93
CA MET A 26 -7.73 -0.04 1.45
C MET A 26 -6.90 -1.27 1.08
N LYS A 27 -5.72 -1.03 0.50
CA LYS A 27 -4.77 -2.11 0.20
C LYS A 27 -3.96 -2.45 1.43
N VAL A 28 -3.55 -3.71 1.56
CA VAL A 28 -2.66 -4.15 2.63
C VAL A 28 -1.34 -3.37 2.61
N VAL A 29 -0.79 -3.10 1.42
CA VAL A 29 0.46 -2.33 1.27
C VAL A 29 0.36 -0.89 1.81
N GLU A 30 -0.82 -0.28 1.75
CA GLU A 30 -1.03 1.09 2.22
C GLU A 30 -0.97 1.13 3.75
N LEU A 31 -1.71 0.25 4.42
CA LEU A 31 -1.69 0.11 5.88
C LEU A 31 -0.29 -0.23 6.42
N VAL A 32 0.44 -1.13 5.75
CA VAL A 32 1.79 -1.54 6.16
C VAL A 32 2.79 -0.41 5.99
N GLN A 33 2.70 0.39 4.93
CA GLN A 33 3.58 1.55 4.76
C GLN A 33 3.43 2.54 5.91
N GLU A 34 2.21 2.79 6.37
CA GLU A 34 1.98 3.65 7.55
C GLU A 34 2.61 3.04 8.81
N LYS A 35 2.45 1.73 9.02
CA LYS A 35 3.09 1.01 10.12
C LYS A 35 4.61 1.21 10.11
N ILE A 36 5.24 1.08 8.94
CA ILE A 36 6.70 1.20 8.79
C ILE A 36 7.15 2.65 8.95
N ALA A 37 6.45 3.59 8.31
CA ALA A 37 6.81 5.01 8.32
C ALA A 37 6.70 5.65 9.70
N TYR A 38 5.70 5.26 10.50
CA TYR A 38 5.43 5.87 11.80
C TYR A 38 5.74 4.96 12.99
N GLY A 39 6.03 3.67 12.76
CA GLY A 39 6.30 2.71 13.84
C GLY A 39 5.08 2.35 14.68
N TRP A 40 3.87 2.57 14.17
CA TRP A 40 2.62 2.35 14.90
C TRP A 40 2.36 0.86 15.20
N SER A 41 1.76 0.58 16.36
CA SER A 41 1.15 -0.72 16.65
C SER A 41 -0.16 -0.90 15.89
N ALA A 42 -0.77 -2.09 15.99
CA ALA A 42 -2.09 -2.34 15.42
C ALA A 42 -3.17 -1.46 16.06
N GLU A 43 -3.03 -1.17 17.35
CA GLU A 43 -3.92 -0.34 18.14
C GLU A 43 -3.78 1.14 17.74
N GLU A 44 -2.56 1.62 17.51
CA GLU A 44 -2.38 2.96 16.94
C GLU A 44 -2.91 3.04 15.51
N LEU A 45 -2.70 2.03 14.66
CA LEU A 45 -3.29 1.99 13.32
C LEU A 45 -4.82 2.02 13.39
N HIS A 46 -5.43 1.32 14.34
CA HIS A 46 -6.86 1.35 14.56
C HIS A 46 -7.35 2.73 15.00
N PHE A 47 -6.58 3.41 15.86
CA PHE A 47 -6.88 4.77 16.27
C PHE A 47 -6.88 5.76 15.09
N GLN A 48 -5.97 5.57 14.13
CA GLN A 48 -5.87 6.41 12.91
C GLN A 48 -6.91 6.02 11.84
N HIS A 49 -7.33 4.76 11.83
CA HIS A 49 -8.35 4.23 10.92
C HIS A 49 -9.53 3.62 11.68
N PRO A 50 -10.39 4.43 12.33
CA PRO A 50 -11.50 3.93 13.16
C PRO A 50 -12.53 3.08 12.39
N SER A 51 -12.57 3.19 11.07
CA SER A 51 -13.44 2.38 10.20
C SER A 51 -12.94 0.94 10.02
N LEU A 52 -11.68 0.67 10.32
CA LEU A 52 -11.13 -0.69 10.31
C LEU A 52 -11.30 -1.30 11.68
N THR A 53 -11.65 -2.58 11.73
CA THR A 53 -11.60 -3.35 12.97
C THR A 53 -10.16 -3.80 13.27
N LEU A 54 -9.85 -4.06 14.53
CA LEU A 54 -8.57 -4.67 14.90
C LEU A 54 -8.34 -6.01 14.19
N GLY A 55 -9.39 -6.82 14.00
CA GLY A 55 -9.30 -8.09 13.25
C GLY A 55 -8.81 -7.88 11.81
N GLN A 56 -9.38 -6.90 11.10
CA GLN A 56 -8.93 -6.51 9.76
C GLN A 56 -7.46 -6.07 9.74
N ILE A 57 -7.05 -5.25 10.71
CA ILE A 57 -5.67 -4.77 10.84
C ILE A 57 -4.71 -5.94 11.09
N TYR A 58 -4.98 -6.77 12.10
CA TYR A 58 -4.12 -7.92 12.38
C TYR A 58 -4.06 -8.92 11.23
N SER A 59 -5.17 -9.17 10.54
CA SER A 59 -5.18 -10.05 9.38
C SER A 59 -4.34 -9.48 8.23
N ALA A 60 -4.37 -8.16 8.03
CA ALA A 60 -3.52 -7.49 7.03
C ALA A 60 -2.03 -7.55 7.41
N LEU A 61 -1.70 -7.33 8.68
CA LEU A 61 -0.32 -7.41 9.17
C LEU A 61 0.21 -8.85 9.11
N ALA A 62 -0.62 -9.86 9.42
CA ALA A 62 -0.27 -11.26 9.26
C ALA A 62 -0.04 -11.62 7.78
N TYR A 63 -0.94 -11.19 6.89
CA TYR A 63 -0.77 -11.38 5.44
C TYR A 63 0.55 -10.79 4.96
N TYR A 64 0.88 -9.57 5.38
CA TYR A 64 2.14 -8.94 5.04
C TYR A 64 3.35 -9.72 5.58
N ALA A 65 3.33 -10.15 6.84
CA ALA A 65 4.44 -10.88 7.44
C ALA A 65 4.78 -12.17 6.67
N ASP A 66 3.75 -12.89 6.21
CA ASP A 66 3.92 -14.13 5.45
C ASP A 66 4.28 -13.92 3.97
N HIS A 67 4.13 -12.69 3.45
CA HIS A 67 4.42 -12.33 2.06
C HIS A 67 5.51 -11.25 1.94
N HIS A 68 6.26 -10.98 3.01
CA HIS A 68 7.18 -9.84 3.12
C HIS A 68 8.12 -9.72 1.92
N ASP A 69 8.77 -10.82 1.53
CA ASP A 69 9.70 -10.86 0.39
C ASP A 69 9.03 -10.48 -0.95
N GLU A 70 7.76 -10.86 -1.14
CA GLU A 70 7.00 -10.51 -2.34
C GLU A 70 6.66 -9.01 -2.35
N PHE A 71 6.35 -8.45 -1.18
CA PHE A 71 6.07 -7.02 -1.04
C PHE A 71 7.33 -6.18 -1.24
N ASP A 72 8.46 -6.55 -0.64
CA ASP A 72 9.73 -5.84 -0.82
C ASP A 72 10.15 -5.81 -2.29
N GLY A 73 10.10 -6.97 -2.97
CA GLY A 73 10.43 -7.07 -4.38
C GLY A 73 9.45 -6.31 -5.29
N LYS A 74 8.19 -6.11 -4.88
CA LYS A 74 7.21 -5.27 -5.58
C LYS A 74 7.47 -3.79 -5.34
N ILE A 75 7.77 -3.38 -4.11
CA ILE A 75 8.05 -1.99 -3.75
C ILE A 75 9.26 -1.49 -4.52
N GLU A 76 10.35 -2.27 -4.56
CA GLU A 76 11.57 -1.93 -5.29
C GLU A 76 11.29 -1.72 -6.79
N LYS A 77 10.60 -2.67 -7.44
CA LYS A 77 10.22 -2.56 -8.86
C LYS A 77 9.33 -1.35 -9.15
N VAL A 78 8.39 -1.04 -8.26
CA VAL A 78 7.53 0.13 -8.41
C VAL A 78 8.37 1.41 -8.29
N MET A 79 9.29 1.49 -7.33
CA MET A 79 10.19 2.64 -7.19
C MET A 79 11.08 2.82 -8.43
N GLU A 80 11.68 1.74 -8.94
CA GLU A 80 12.47 1.78 -10.18
C GLU A 80 11.65 2.30 -11.36
N SER A 81 10.39 1.84 -11.49
CA SER A 81 9.50 2.28 -12.56
C SER A 81 9.12 3.77 -12.43
N VAL A 82 8.89 4.26 -11.21
CA VAL A 82 8.59 5.67 -10.93
C VAL A 82 9.79 6.54 -11.25
N ASP A 83 11.00 6.10 -10.88
CA ASP A 83 12.23 6.83 -11.20
C ASP A 83 12.53 6.83 -12.70
N ALA A 84 12.28 5.74 -13.41
CA ALA A 84 12.37 5.69 -14.87
C ALA A 84 11.34 6.65 -15.53
N MET A 85 10.10 6.69 -15.02
CA MET A 85 9.09 7.65 -15.47
C MET A 85 9.51 9.10 -15.18
N ARG A 86 10.07 9.39 -14.01
CA ARG A 86 10.57 10.74 -13.67
C ARG A 86 11.71 11.18 -14.59
N ARG A 87 12.65 10.28 -14.92
CA ARG A 87 13.77 10.57 -15.83
C ARG A 87 13.32 10.78 -17.27
N SER A 88 12.27 10.08 -17.70
CA SER A 88 11.71 10.18 -19.06
C SER A 88 10.62 11.26 -19.19
N ALA A 89 10.09 11.76 -18.07
CA ALA A 89 9.14 12.86 -18.05
C ALA A 89 9.83 14.16 -18.48
N GLY A 90 9.53 14.61 -19.71
CA GLY A 90 9.91 15.93 -20.20
C GLY A 90 9.26 17.07 -19.39
N PRO A 91 9.67 18.33 -19.62
CA PRO A 91 9.14 19.47 -18.88
C PRO A 91 7.61 19.55 -19.03
N SER A 92 6.91 19.62 -17.89
CA SER A 92 5.45 19.73 -17.84
C SER A 92 4.95 20.83 -18.80
N PRO A 93 3.86 20.60 -19.55
CA PRO A 93 3.26 21.63 -20.40
C PRO A 93 2.97 22.94 -19.66
N LEU A 94 2.67 22.85 -18.36
CA LEU A 94 2.43 24.01 -17.51
C LEU A 94 3.74 24.79 -17.24
N LEU A 95 4.84 24.08 -16.97
CA LEU A 95 6.18 24.68 -16.83
C LEU A 95 6.64 25.36 -18.12
N GLN A 96 6.39 24.74 -19.28
CA GLN A 96 6.71 25.36 -20.59
C GLN A 96 5.90 26.66 -20.80
N ARG A 97 4.61 26.65 -20.45
CA ARG A 97 3.75 27.84 -20.54
C ARG A 97 4.14 28.94 -19.55
N LEU A 98 4.59 28.61 -18.35
CA LEU A 98 5.07 29.58 -17.34
C LEU A 98 6.38 30.25 -17.78
N LYS A 99 7.34 29.47 -18.30
CA LYS A 99 8.58 30.02 -18.88
C LYS A 99 8.30 30.92 -20.08
N ALA A 100 7.41 30.52 -20.99
CA ALA A 100 7.03 31.33 -22.15
C ALA A 100 6.36 32.67 -21.76
N LYS A 101 5.81 32.76 -20.55
CA LYS A 101 5.19 33.98 -20.00
C LYS A 101 6.12 34.78 -19.07
N GLY A 102 7.36 34.36 -18.86
CA GLY A 102 8.33 35.05 -17.99
C GLY A 102 7.97 35.03 -16.50
N LEU A 103 7.12 34.08 -16.07
CA LEU A 103 6.68 33.92 -14.68
C LEU A 103 7.61 33.00 -13.87
N LEU A 104 8.61 32.41 -14.55
CA LEU A 104 9.69 31.55 -14.04
C LEU A 104 10.95 31.78 -14.87
#